data_AF-A0A963QHN5-F1
#
_entry.id   AF-A0A963QHN5-F1
#
_cell.length_a   1.000
_cell.length_b   1.000
_cell.length_c   1.000
_cell.angle_alpha   90.00
_cell.angle_beta   90.00
_cell.angle_gamma   90.00
#
_symmetry.space_group_name_H-M   'P 1'
#
loop_
_entity.id
_entity.type
_entity.pdbx_description
1 polymer ?
#
loop_
_entity_poly.entity_id
_entity_poly.type
_entity_poly.pdbx_seq_one_letter_code
_entity_poly.pdbx_strand_id
1 'polypeptide(L)'
;MASQPDFADWLAICNTKADYCRLLDTKQWDQWREIFTDDVIVDTQSSGGGVKTGRDEFVGPLSEMLAEVKTCHQVHSPQITIAGDTAKVIWAMQDRLIWPDGNTMTGYGHYHEEYRRTEGGWKIASLLLTRLIVES
;
A
#
# COMPACT_ATOMS: atom_id res chain seq x y z
N MET A 1 2.93 -22.32 20.92
CA MET A 1 3.58 -22.34 19.60
C MET A 1 2.72 -21.50 18.68
N ALA A 2 3.28 -20.55 17.93
CA ALA A 2 2.52 -19.83 16.92
C ALA A 2 1.96 -20.85 15.91
N SER A 3 0.71 -20.71 15.51
CA SER A 3 0.12 -21.56 14.47
C SER A 3 0.95 -21.44 13.20
N GLN A 4 1.11 -22.55 12.48
CA GLN A 4 1.74 -22.51 11.18
C GLN A 4 0.92 -21.60 10.27
N PRO A 5 1.56 -20.72 9.46
CA PRO A 5 0.85 -19.93 8.48
C PRO A 5 0.01 -20.82 7.57
N ASP A 6 -1.22 -20.39 7.31
CA ASP A 6 -2.15 -21.13 6.46
C ASP A 6 -2.68 -20.27 5.30
N PHE A 7 -3.55 -20.87 4.50
CA PHE A 7 -4.15 -20.20 3.35
C PHE A 7 -5.04 -19.01 3.76
N ALA A 8 -5.63 -19.02 4.96
CA ALA A 8 -6.45 -17.91 5.42
C ALA A 8 -5.60 -16.66 5.67
N ASP A 9 -4.39 -16.81 6.19
CA ASP A 9 -3.44 -15.70 6.32
C ASP A 9 -3.03 -15.13 4.97
N TRP A 10 -2.73 -16.02 4.00
CA TRP A 10 -2.41 -15.61 2.63
C TRP A 10 -3.56 -14.82 2.01
N LEU A 11 -4.80 -15.33 2.12
CA LEU A 11 -5.99 -14.67 1.59
C LEU A 11 -6.24 -13.31 2.27
N ALA A 12 -6.05 -13.23 3.59
CA ALA A 12 -6.24 -11.98 4.34
C ALA A 12 -5.25 -10.90 3.92
N ILE A 13 -3.97 -11.24 3.73
CA ILE A 13 -2.94 -10.31 3.25
C ILE A 13 -3.27 -9.84 1.82
N CYS A 14 -3.64 -10.76 0.93
CA CYS A 14 -4.05 -10.42 -0.44
C CYS A 14 -5.27 -9.50 -0.47
N ASN A 15 -6.29 -9.78 0.36
CA ASN A 15 -7.47 -8.92 0.48
C ASN A 15 -7.12 -7.54 1.07
N THR A 16 -6.20 -7.47 2.03
CA THR A 16 -5.72 -6.19 2.58
C THR A 16 -5.08 -5.33 1.48
N LYS A 17 -4.26 -5.92 0.60
CA LYS A 17 -3.68 -5.19 -0.53
C LYS A 17 -4.73 -4.86 -1.62
N ALA A 18 -5.70 -5.73 -1.85
CA ALA A 18 -6.81 -5.42 -2.74
C ALA A 18 -7.63 -4.21 -2.24
N ASP A 19 -7.86 -4.13 -0.92
CA ASP A 19 -8.49 -2.99 -0.28
C ASP A 19 -7.62 -1.73 -0.37
N TYR A 20 -6.29 -1.85 -0.21
CA TYR A 20 -5.36 -0.73 -0.47
C TYR A 20 -5.61 -0.10 -1.84
N CYS A 21 -5.65 -0.90 -2.90
CA CYS A 21 -5.86 -0.40 -4.26
C CYS A 21 -7.26 0.20 -4.43
N ARG A 22 -8.30 -0.60 -4.12
CA ARG A 22 -9.70 -0.23 -4.34
C ARG A 22 -10.09 1.03 -3.56
N LEU A 23 -9.76 1.09 -2.27
CA LEU A 23 -10.18 2.19 -1.39
C LEU A 23 -9.45 3.48 -1.72
N LEU A 24 -8.15 3.43 -2.06
CA LEU A 24 -7.40 4.60 -2.53
C LEU A 24 -8.01 5.14 -3.83
N ASP A 25 -8.23 4.25 -4.81
CA ASP A 25 -8.72 4.67 -6.13
C ASP A 25 -10.14 5.23 -6.06
N THR A 26 -10.98 4.69 -5.17
CA THR A 26 -12.33 5.19 -4.89
C THR A 26 -12.41 6.28 -3.81
N LYS A 27 -11.27 6.76 -3.30
CA LYS A 27 -11.18 7.88 -2.35
C LYS A 27 -11.91 7.62 -1.01
N GLN A 28 -12.00 6.36 -0.59
CA GLN A 28 -12.63 5.94 0.68
C GLN A 28 -11.63 6.02 1.84
N TRP A 29 -11.22 7.24 2.17
CA TRP A 29 -10.06 7.52 3.03
C TRP A 29 -10.19 6.96 4.46
N ASP A 30 -11.36 7.06 5.09
CA ASP A 30 -11.57 6.55 6.45
C ASP A 30 -11.35 5.03 6.52
N GLN A 31 -11.83 4.30 5.52
CA GLN A 31 -11.64 2.85 5.43
C GLN A 31 -10.21 2.51 5.02
N TRP A 32 -9.64 3.28 4.09
CA TRP A 32 -8.27 3.09 3.63
C TRP A 32 -7.27 3.28 4.77
N ARG A 33 -7.53 4.23 5.66
CA ARG A 33 -6.74 4.45 6.88
C ARG A 33 -6.67 3.22 7.78
N GLU A 34 -7.72 2.43 7.85
CA GLU A 34 -7.82 1.30 8.77
C GLU A 34 -6.99 0.08 8.35
N ILE A 35 -6.51 0.01 7.11
CA ILE A 35 -5.66 -1.09 6.64
C ILE A 35 -4.20 -0.97 7.10
N PHE A 36 -3.81 0.18 7.65
CA PHE A 36 -2.47 0.46 8.17
C PHE A 36 -2.42 0.27 9.68
N THR A 37 -1.26 -0.14 10.20
CA THR A 37 -1.00 -0.04 11.64
C THR A 37 -0.85 1.43 12.06
N ASP A 38 -1.11 1.73 13.34
CA ASP A 38 -0.96 3.10 13.86
C ASP A 38 0.45 3.66 13.63
N ASP A 39 1.45 2.78 13.69
CA ASP A 39 2.89 3.04 13.59
C ASP A 39 3.48 2.79 12.18
N VAL A 40 2.65 2.71 11.13
CA VAL A 40 3.14 2.38 9.78
C VAL A 40 4.30 3.28 9.33
N ILE A 41 5.31 2.69 8.70
CA ILE A 41 6.40 3.44 8.05
C ILE A 41 6.20 3.39 6.55
N VAL A 42 6.15 4.55 5.90
CA VAL A 42 5.99 4.67 4.45
C VAL A 42 7.20 5.40 3.87
N ASP A 43 7.97 4.70 3.05
CA ASP A 43 9.14 5.22 2.35
C ASP A 43 8.86 5.32 0.85
N THR A 44 8.88 6.55 0.36
CA THR A 44 8.70 6.90 -1.06
C THR A 44 9.87 7.72 -1.60
N GLN A 45 11.02 7.73 -0.92
CA GLN A 45 12.18 8.54 -1.32
C GLN A 45 12.66 8.21 -2.74
N SER A 46 12.62 6.94 -3.13
CA SER A 46 12.99 6.51 -4.49
C SER A 46 12.05 7.02 -5.60
N SER A 47 10.89 7.56 -5.22
CA SER A 47 9.87 8.12 -6.10
C SER A 47 9.73 9.64 -5.95
N GLY A 48 10.74 10.32 -5.38
CA GLY A 48 10.72 11.76 -5.16
C GLY A 48 9.92 12.23 -3.93
N GLY A 49 9.41 11.28 -3.13
CA GLY A 49 8.74 11.56 -1.87
C GLY A 49 9.70 11.59 -0.69
N GLY A 50 9.17 11.26 0.49
CA GLY A 50 9.92 11.20 1.75
C GLY A 50 9.60 9.94 2.54
N VAL A 51 10.08 9.92 3.78
CA VAL A 51 9.68 8.93 4.78
C VAL A 51 8.61 9.53 5.67
N LYS A 52 7.53 8.79 5.91
CA LYS A 52 6.46 9.14 6.86
C LYS A 52 6.30 8.03 7.89
N THR A 53 6.04 8.44 9.13
CA THR A 53 5.83 7.52 10.26
C THR A 53 4.48 7.83 10.88
N GLY A 54 3.65 6.81 11.00
CA GLY A 54 2.30 6.89 11.53
C GLY A 54 1.24 7.04 10.45
N ARG A 55 0.11 6.35 10.63
CA ARG A 55 -0.93 6.31 9.58
C ARG A 55 -1.58 7.68 9.31
N ASP A 56 -1.71 8.52 10.33
CA ASP A 56 -2.31 9.86 10.19
C ASP A 56 -1.43 10.81 9.39
N GLU A 57 -0.12 10.80 9.68
CA GLU A 57 0.87 11.58 8.95
C GLU A 57 0.99 11.17 7.49
N PHE A 58 0.63 9.93 7.18
CA PHE A 58 0.59 9.42 5.80
C PHE A 58 -0.74 9.72 5.10
N VAL A 59 -1.85 9.27 5.68
CA VAL A 59 -3.17 9.27 5.01
C VAL A 59 -3.72 10.68 4.83
N GLY A 60 -3.60 11.54 5.85
CA GLY A 60 -4.15 12.90 5.82
C GLY A 60 -3.63 13.71 4.62
N PRO A 61 -2.31 14.00 4.56
CA PRO A 61 -1.74 14.78 3.47
C PRO A 61 -1.93 14.14 2.09
N LEU A 62 -1.88 12.80 2.01
CA LEU A 62 -2.06 12.11 0.73
C LEU A 62 -3.49 12.19 0.22
N SER A 63 -4.48 12.12 1.12
CA SER A 63 -5.90 12.23 0.76
C SER A 63 -6.24 13.60 0.17
N GLU A 64 -5.66 14.68 0.73
CA GLU A 64 -5.80 16.04 0.20
C GLU A 64 -5.14 16.18 -1.17
N MET A 65 -3.91 15.68 -1.31
CA MET A 65 -3.16 15.74 -2.57
C MET A 65 -3.85 14.99 -3.72
N LEU A 66 -4.53 13.89 -3.41
CA LEU A 66 -5.20 13.04 -4.40
C LEU A 66 -6.70 13.31 -4.54
N ALA A 67 -7.25 14.32 -3.87
CA ALA A 67 -8.70 14.57 -3.81
C ALA A 67 -9.36 14.63 -5.20
N GLU A 68 -8.74 15.37 -6.13
CA GLU A 68 -9.23 15.55 -7.51
C GLU A 68 -8.43 14.74 -8.55
N VAL A 69 -7.48 13.91 -8.10
CA VAL A 69 -6.62 13.11 -8.99
C VAL A 69 -7.30 11.78 -9.27
N LYS A 70 -7.46 11.44 -10.55
CA LYS A 70 -7.88 10.08 -10.93
C LYS A 70 -6.68 9.16 -10.79
N THR A 71 -6.82 8.14 -9.96
CA THR A 71 -5.76 7.17 -9.68
C THR A 71 -6.23 5.77 -10.06
N CYS A 72 -5.29 4.94 -10.50
CA CYS A 72 -5.48 3.51 -10.66
C CYS A 72 -4.21 2.81 -10.17
N HIS A 73 -4.31 2.02 -9.11
CA HIS A 73 -3.21 1.26 -8.52
C HIS A 73 -3.47 -0.23 -8.74
N GLN A 74 -2.56 -0.88 -9.47
CA GLN A 74 -2.66 -2.29 -9.80
C GLN A 74 -1.45 -3.03 -9.26
N VAL A 75 -1.69 -4.20 -8.66
CA VAL A 75 -0.64 -5.09 -8.15
C VAL A 75 -0.78 -6.48 -8.73
N HIS A 76 0.36 -7.16 -8.85
CA HIS A 76 0.46 -8.45 -9.53
C HIS A 76 1.41 -9.40 -8.77
N SER A 77 1.15 -10.70 -8.93
CA SER A 77 2.08 -11.80 -8.61
C SER A 77 2.84 -11.64 -7.28
N PRO A 78 2.15 -11.68 -6.12
CA PRO A 78 2.80 -11.45 -4.84
C PRO A 78 3.83 -12.52 -4.48
N GLN A 79 4.91 -12.10 -3.85
CA GLN A 79 5.85 -12.98 -3.14
C GLN A 79 5.66 -12.80 -1.64
N ILE A 80 5.04 -13.77 -0.97
CA ILE A 80 4.62 -13.67 0.44
C ILE A 80 5.43 -14.63 1.30
N THR A 81 6.04 -14.11 2.37
CA THR A 81 6.64 -14.93 3.44
C THR A 81 5.97 -14.58 4.77
N ILE A 82 5.34 -15.56 5.42
CA ILE A 82 4.63 -15.36 6.69
C ILE A 82 5.43 -16.01 7.83
N ALA A 83 5.60 -15.29 8.92
CA ALA A 83 6.27 -15.73 10.14
C ALA A 83 5.45 -15.32 11.37
N GLY A 84 4.58 -16.23 11.83
CA GLY A 84 3.67 -16.00 12.95
C GLY A 84 2.70 -14.85 12.68
N ASP A 85 2.88 -13.75 13.41
CA ASP A 85 2.05 -12.53 13.34
C ASP A 85 2.66 -11.44 12.45
N THR A 86 3.68 -11.78 11.66
CA THR A 86 4.28 -10.88 10.68
C THR A 86 4.35 -11.52 9.31
N ALA A 87 4.32 -10.71 8.25
CA ALA A 87 4.59 -11.17 6.91
C ALA A 87 5.39 -10.14 6.13
N LYS A 88 6.21 -10.60 5.18
CA LYS A 88 6.90 -9.76 4.21
C LYS A 88 6.36 -10.05 2.82
N VAL A 89 6.07 -9.00 2.07
CA VAL A 89 5.48 -9.12 0.75
C VAL A 89 6.19 -8.23 -0.26
N ILE A 90 6.41 -8.75 -1.45
CA ILE A 90 6.76 -7.96 -2.62
C ILE A 90 5.61 -8.01 -3.61
N TRP A 91 5.13 -6.85 -4.04
CA TRP A 91 4.14 -6.70 -5.10
C TRP A 91 4.77 -6.03 -6.31
N ALA A 92 4.67 -6.66 -7.48
CA ALA A 92 4.87 -5.92 -8.72
C ALA A 92 3.70 -4.95 -8.90
N MET A 93 3.98 -3.67 -9.14
CA MET A 93 2.96 -2.63 -9.19
C MET A 93 2.99 -1.84 -10.50
N GLN A 94 1.82 -1.36 -10.89
CA GLN A 94 1.63 -0.27 -11.84
C GLN A 94 0.67 0.76 -11.23
N ASP A 95 0.97 2.06 -11.38
CA ASP A 95 0.06 3.13 -11.04
C ASP A 95 -0.13 4.09 -12.22
N ARG A 96 -1.35 4.63 -12.34
CA ARG A 96 -1.70 5.66 -13.32
C ARG A 96 -2.40 6.80 -12.61
N LEU A 97 -1.84 7.99 -12.72
CA LEU A 97 -2.40 9.23 -12.19
C LEU A 97 -2.74 10.17 -13.35
N ILE A 98 -3.90 10.80 -13.25
CA ILE A 98 -4.38 11.82 -14.19
C ILE A 98 -4.88 13.01 -13.36
N TRP A 99 -4.21 14.16 -13.50
CA TRP A 99 -4.56 15.40 -12.82
C TRP A 99 -5.64 16.18 -13.58
N PRO A 100 -6.38 17.08 -12.91
CA PRO A 100 -7.42 17.89 -13.55
C PRO A 100 -6.93 18.79 -14.70
N ASP A 101 -5.67 19.20 -14.67
CA ASP A 101 -5.02 20.01 -15.69
C ASP A 101 -4.58 19.21 -16.94
N GLY A 102 -4.82 17.90 -16.94
CA GLY A 102 -4.47 17.00 -18.04
C GLY A 102 -3.07 16.39 -17.93
N ASN A 103 -2.27 16.76 -16.94
CA ASN A 103 -1.01 16.09 -16.67
C ASN A 103 -1.26 14.62 -16.31
N THR A 104 -0.33 13.74 -16.71
CA THR A 104 -0.43 12.33 -16.40
C THR A 104 0.86 11.77 -15.85
N MET A 105 0.78 10.63 -15.19
CA MET A 105 1.93 9.85 -14.77
C MET A 105 1.57 8.38 -14.81
N THR A 106 2.38 7.56 -15.46
CA THR A 106 2.36 6.09 -15.31
C THR A 106 3.65 5.66 -14.64
N GLY A 107 3.56 4.91 -13.55
CA GLY A 107 4.73 4.35 -12.89
C GLY A 107 4.67 2.84 -12.83
N TYR A 108 5.85 2.23 -12.88
CA TYR A 108 6.06 0.78 -12.72
C TYR A 108 7.15 0.54 -11.68
N GLY A 109 7.01 -0.54 -10.91
CA GLY A 109 8.02 -0.90 -9.93
C GLY A 109 7.53 -1.93 -8.94
N HIS A 110 7.94 -1.78 -7.69
CA HIS A 110 7.58 -2.72 -6.63
C HIS A 110 7.24 -2.03 -5.33
N TYR A 111 6.24 -2.58 -4.63
CA TYR A 111 6.09 -2.37 -3.21
C TYR A 111 6.84 -3.48 -2.45
N HIS A 112 7.65 -3.08 -1.48
CA HIS A 112 8.21 -3.97 -0.46
C HIS A 112 7.53 -3.64 0.85
N GLU A 113 6.75 -4.59 1.36
CA GLU A 113 5.85 -4.36 2.47
C GLU A 113 6.09 -5.34 3.60
N GLU A 114 5.84 -4.86 4.82
CA GLU A 114 5.69 -5.71 5.99
C GLU A 114 4.27 -5.57 6.54
N TYR A 115 3.69 -6.70 6.92
CA TYR A 115 2.35 -6.79 7.49
C TYR A 115 2.44 -7.29 8.93
N ARG A 116 1.52 -6.85 9.77
CA ARG A 116 1.38 -7.28 11.16
C ARG A 116 -0.05 -7.74 11.42
N ARG A 117 -0.21 -8.90 12.06
CA ARG A 117 -1.52 -9.37 12.54
C ARG A 117 -1.88 -8.56 13.78
N THR A 118 -3.09 -8.01 13.79
CA THR A 118 -3.69 -7.26 14.91
C THR A 118 -5.00 -7.90 15.32
N GLU A 119 -5.64 -7.42 16.38
CA GLU A 119 -7.00 -7.83 16.74
C GLU A 119 -8.01 -7.56 15.61
N GLY A 120 -7.75 -6.54 14.78
CA GLY A 120 -8.53 -6.19 13.59
C GLY A 120 -8.11 -6.92 12.31
N GLY A 121 -7.26 -7.95 12.41
CA GLY A 121 -6.72 -8.68 11.26
C GLY A 121 -5.34 -8.17 10.79
N TRP A 122 -4.92 -8.62 9.61
CA TRP A 122 -3.65 -8.24 9.00
C TRP A 122 -3.68 -6.79 8.52
N LYS A 123 -2.65 -6.02 8.86
CA LYS A 123 -2.49 -4.61 8.47
C LYS A 123 -1.10 -4.33 7.92
N ILE A 124 -0.98 -3.34 7.04
CA ILE A 124 0.30 -2.87 6.49
C ILE A 124 1.04 -2.08 7.58
N ALA A 125 2.22 -2.57 7.96
CA ALA A 125 3.08 -1.97 8.98
C ALA A 125 4.30 -1.25 8.37
N SER A 126 4.70 -1.62 7.16
CA SER A 126 5.72 -0.91 6.40
C SER A 126 5.42 -0.98 4.91
N LEU A 127 5.71 0.09 4.18
CA LEU A 127 5.62 0.17 2.73
C LEU A 127 6.80 0.96 2.18
N LEU A 128 7.65 0.28 1.43
CA LEU A 128 8.69 0.91 0.60
C LEU A 128 8.29 0.81 -0.87
N LEU A 129 8.19 1.94 -1.53
CA LEU A 129 8.00 2.02 -2.97
C LEU A 129 9.36 2.13 -3.68
N THR A 130 9.57 1.31 -4.70
CA THR A 130 10.68 1.43 -5.67
C THR A 130 10.14 1.64 -7.08
N ARG A 131 10.82 2.46 -7.88
CA ARG A 131 10.45 2.77 -9.28
C ARG A 131 11.44 2.15 -10.26
N LEU A 132 10.92 1.57 -11.33
CA LEU A 132 11.68 1.12 -12.50
C LEU A 132 11.49 2.06 -13.69
N ILE A 133 10.25 2.48 -13.93
CA ILE A 133 9.85 3.33 -15.05
C ILE A 133 8.86 4.37 -14.52
N VAL A 134 9.03 5.61 -14.94
CA VAL A 134 8.08 6.71 -14.73
C VAL A 134 7.92 7.45 -16.05
N GLU A 135 6.70 7.49 -16.57
CA GLU A 135 6.31 8.19 -17.78
C GLU A 135 5.29 9.28 -17.42
N SER A 136 5.36 10.45 -18.05
CA SER A 136 4.47 11.59 -17.81
C SER A 136 3.73 12.02 -19.05
#